data_AF-A0A1V5BUN9-F1
#
_entry.id   AF-A0A1V5BUN9-F1
#
_cell.length_a   1.000
_cell.length_b   1.000
_cell.length_c   1.000
_cell.angle_alpha   90.00
_cell.angle_beta   90.00
_cell.angle_gamma   90.00
#
_symmetry.space_group_name_H-M   'P 1'
#
loop_
_entity.id
_entity.type
_entity.pdbx_description
1 polymer ?
#
loop_
_entity_poly.entity_id
_entity_poly.type
_entity_poly.pdbx_seq_one_letter_code
_entity_poly.pdbx_strand_id
1 'polypeptide(L)'
;MRKHTKNVWHELEDAAITTLYKSQKSFDRIVADTGLMKRQPVKDDEAFRLMGMLFGRGIVSPRQIAVLKEEWLRPSHREFEDRTMWSFFNATTESLKSCPPVTIMEKHAQAYDLLVKKD
;
A
#
# COMPACT_ATOMS: atom_id res chain seq x y z
N MET A 1 10.53 30.89 16.44
CA MET A 1 10.15 29.88 17.45
C MET A 1 9.04 30.44 18.33
N ARG A 2 7.78 30.08 18.09
CA ARG A 2 6.68 30.49 18.98
C ARG A 2 6.73 29.62 20.23
N LYS A 3 7.15 30.21 21.34
CA LYS A 3 6.90 29.69 22.69
C LYS A 3 5.42 29.91 23.01
N HIS A 4 4.77 28.93 23.66
CA HIS A 4 3.39 28.86 24.17
C HIS A 4 2.34 28.20 23.26
N THR A 5 2.13 26.89 23.44
CA THR A 5 0.79 26.30 23.36
C THR A 5 0.30 26.14 24.78
N LYS A 6 -0.50 27.09 25.26
CA LYS A 6 -1.03 27.08 26.64
C LYS A 6 -1.88 25.82 26.92
N ASN A 7 -2.29 25.11 25.85
CA ASN A 7 -3.14 23.93 25.84
C ASN A 7 -2.46 22.69 25.21
N VAL A 8 -1.12 22.58 25.19
CA VAL A 8 -0.41 21.42 24.57
C VAL A 8 -1.02 20.09 25.00
N TRP A 9 -1.35 19.96 26.29
CA TRP A 9 -1.90 18.71 26.83
C TRP A 9 -3.27 18.37 26.27
N HIS A 10 -4.18 19.34 26.20
CA HIS A 10 -5.49 19.13 25.58
C HIS A 10 -5.39 18.87 24.08
N GLU A 11 -4.52 19.59 23.37
CA GLU A 11 -4.30 19.35 21.94
C GLU A 11 -3.70 17.95 21.69
N LEU A 12 -2.82 17.48 22.57
CA LEU A 12 -2.27 16.13 22.52
C LEU A 12 -3.33 15.08 22.82
N GLU A 13 -4.17 15.28 23.84
CA GLU A 13 -5.30 14.40 24.17
C GLU A 13 -6.28 14.30 23.00
N ASP A 14 -6.70 15.43 22.43
CA ASP A 14 -7.61 15.49 21.29
C ASP A 14 -6.99 14.83 20.05
N ALA A 15 -5.70 15.06 19.80
CA ALA A 15 -4.97 14.41 18.72
C ALA A 15 -4.87 12.89 18.93
N ALA A 16 -4.63 12.44 20.16
CA ALA A 16 -4.57 11.02 20.51
C ALA A 16 -5.94 10.35 20.31
N ILE A 17 -7.01 10.94 20.85
CA ILE A 17 -8.38 10.44 20.71
C ILE A 17 -8.78 10.39 19.23
N THR A 18 -8.53 11.48 18.49
CA THR A 18 -8.82 11.55 17.05
C THR A 18 -8.05 10.50 16.27
N THR A 19 -6.77 10.29 16.61
CA THR A 19 -5.93 9.27 15.95
C THR A 19 -6.44 7.88 16.24
N LEU A 20 -6.83 7.56 17.48
CA LEU A 20 -7.41 6.27 17.86
C LEU A 20 -8.69 5.98 17.07
N TYR A 21 -9.64 6.91 17.04
CA TYR A 21 -10.88 6.73 16.28
C TYR A 21 -10.64 6.59 14.77
N LYS A 22 -9.75 7.40 14.20
CA LYS A 22 -9.37 7.27 12.78
C LYS A 22 -8.68 5.93 12.49
N SER A 23 -7.87 5.43 13.43
CA SER A 23 -7.16 4.17 13.29
C SER A 23 -8.12 2.98 13.27
N GLN A 24 -9.16 2.99 14.12
CA GLN A 24 -10.20 1.97 14.11
C GLN A 24 -10.91 1.91 12.75
N LYS A 25 -11.40 3.07 12.26
CA LYS A 25 -12.05 3.14 10.95
C LYS A 25 -11.13 2.72 9.80
N SER A 26 -9.85 3.09 9.87
CA SER A 26 -8.86 2.72 8.86
C SER A 26 -8.57 1.21 8.89
N PHE A 27 -8.52 0.61 10.08
CA PHE A 27 -8.36 -0.84 10.23
C PHE A 27 -9.52 -1.60 9.60
N ASP A 28 -10.77 -1.25 9.95
CA ASP A 28 -11.96 -1.90 9.41
C ASP A 28 -11.99 -1.84 7.86
N ARG A 29 -11.59 -0.69 7.30
CA ARG A 29 -11.47 -0.52 5.86
C ARG A 29 -10.41 -1.43 5.25
N ILE A 30 -9.20 -1.48 5.83
CA ILE A 30 -8.11 -2.34 5.32
C ILE A 30 -8.53 -3.81 5.36
N VAL A 31 -9.23 -4.24 6.42
CA VAL A 31 -9.77 -5.60 6.53
C VAL A 31 -10.78 -5.88 5.43
N ALA A 32 -11.73 -4.95 5.19
CA ALA A 32 -12.72 -5.08 4.13
C ALA A 32 -12.07 -5.15 2.74
N ASP A 33 -11.13 -4.25 2.45
CA ASP A 33 -10.40 -4.18 1.18
C ASP A 33 -9.56 -5.44 0.94
N THR A 34 -8.91 -5.97 1.99
CA THR A 34 -8.20 -7.25 1.94
C THR A 34 -9.13 -8.38 1.54
N GLY A 35 -10.33 -8.43 2.13
CA GLY A 35 -11.35 -9.41 1.78
C GLY A 35 -11.78 -9.32 0.31
N LEU A 36 -11.95 -8.10 -0.21
CA LEU A 36 -12.31 -7.87 -1.62
C LEU A 36 -11.18 -8.28 -2.57
N MET A 37 -9.95 -7.85 -2.29
CA MET A 37 -8.77 -8.15 -3.12
C MET A 37 -8.51 -9.64 -3.24
N LYS A 38 -8.69 -10.41 -2.16
CA LYS A 38 -8.55 -11.88 -2.17
C LYS A 38 -9.56 -12.58 -3.08
N ARG A 39 -10.70 -11.95 -3.37
CA ARG A 39 -11.74 -12.52 -4.26
C ARG A 39 -11.66 -12.01 -5.69
N GLN A 40 -10.78 -11.05 -5.98
CA GLN A 40 -10.62 -10.48 -7.30
C GLN A 40 -9.50 -11.21 -8.05
N PRO A 41 -9.81 -12.12 -9.00
CA PRO A 41 -8.78 -12.75 -9.82
C PRO A 41 -8.12 -11.72 -10.72
N VAL A 42 -6.81 -11.86 -10.92
CA VAL A 42 -5.99 -11.00 -11.80
C VAL A 42 -5.23 -11.89 -12.76
N LYS A 43 -5.48 -11.69 -14.06
CA LYS A 43 -4.74 -12.40 -15.12
C LYS A 43 -3.41 -11.70 -15.38
N ASP A 44 -2.45 -12.41 -15.98
CA ASP A 44 -1.13 -11.86 -16.29
C ASP A 44 -1.20 -10.58 -17.14
N ASP A 45 -2.05 -10.51 -18.17
CA ASP A 45 -2.21 -9.30 -18.97
C ASP A 45 -2.69 -8.09 -18.15
N GLU A 46 -3.55 -8.32 -17.15
CA GLU A 46 -4.00 -7.28 -16.24
C GLU A 46 -2.88 -6.90 -15.26
N ALA A 47 -2.18 -7.89 -14.69
CA ALA A 47 -1.03 -7.66 -13.82
C ALA A 47 0.06 -6.83 -14.55
N PHE A 48 0.40 -7.18 -15.79
CA PHE A 48 1.40 -6.45 -16.57
C PHE A 48 0.94 -5.03 -16.93
N ARG A 49 -0.36 -4.83 -17.17
CA ARG A 49 -0.93 -3.49 -17.33
C ARG A 49 -0.80 -2.66 -16.06
N LEU A 50 -1.14 -3.24 -14.90
CA LEU A 50 -1.00 -2.60 -13.59
C LEU A 50 0.47 -2.28 -13.28
N MET A 51 1.40 -3.19 -13.57
CA MET A 51 2.85 -2.94 -13.46
C MET A 51 3.27 -1.74 -14.32
N GLY A 52 2.79 -1.68 -15.57
CA GLY A 52 3.02 -0.55 -16.47
C GLY A 52 2.49 0.78 -15.89
N MET A 53 1.31 0.78 -15.26
CA MET A 53 0.76 1.97 -14.60
C MET A 53 1.57 2.39 -13.36
N LEU A 54 1.96 1.44 -12.52
CA LEU A 54 2.82 1.70 -11.34
C LEU A 54 4.15 2.31 -11.77
N PHE A 55 4.76 1.77 -12.84
CA PHE A 55 6.02 2.29 -13.37
C PHE A 55 5.84 3.65 -14.05
N GLY A 56 4.85 3.79 -14.92
CA GLY A 56 4.58 5.04 -15.65
C GLY A 56 4.23 6.22 -14.73
N ARG A 57 3.66 5.94 -13.55
CA ARG A 57 3.39 6.95 -12.50
C ARG A 57 4.56 7.13 -11.51
N GLY A 58 5.70 6.47 -11.72
CA GLY A 58 6.87 6.57 -10.87
C GLY A 58 6.69 6.02 -9.46
N ILE A 59 5.72 5.12 -9.25
CA ILE A 59 5.49 4.45 -7.96
C ILE A 59 6.56 3.37 -7.75
N VAL A 60 6.84 2.60 -8.80
CA VAL A 60 7.97 1.65 -8.83
C VAL A 60 9.06 2.14 -9.79
N SER A 61 10.31 1.96 -9.41
CA SER A 61 11.49 2.24 -10.26
C SER A 61 11.79 1.10 -11.25
N PRO A 62 12.68 1.29 -12.25
CA PRO A 62 13.07 0.22 -13.18
C PRO A 62 13.60 -1.05 -12.48
N ARG A 63 14.31 -0.89 -11.36
CA ARG A 63 14.79 -2.03 -10.57
C ARG A 63 13.64 -2.73 -9.84
N GLN A 64 12.70 -1.96 -9.30
CA GLN A 64 11.59 -2.50 -8.51
C GLN A 64 10.54 -3.19 -9.39
N ILE A 65 10.28 -2.71 -10.62
CA ILE A 65 9.36 -3.40 -11.53
C ILE A 65 9.87 -4.80 -11.90
N ALA A 66 11.20 -4.99 -11.99
CA ALA A 66 11.78 -6.32 -12.20
C ALA A 66 11.51 -7.24 -11.00
N VAL A 67 11.67 -6.74 -9.77
CA VAL A 67 11.36 -7.48 -8.53
C VAL A 67 9.86 -7.78 -8.45
N LEU A 68 8.99 -6.80 -8.69
CA LEU A 68 7.55 -6.95 -8.73
C LEU A 68 7.12 -8.03 -9.73
N LYS A 69 7.70 -8.03 -10.93
CA LYS A 69 7.42 -9.06 -11.93
C LYS A 69 7.84 -10.45 -11.45
N GLU A 70 9.02 -10.59 -10.85
CA GLU A 70 9.48 -11.87 -10.32
C GLU A 70 8.57 -12.34 -9.19
N GLU A 71 8.25 -11.48 -8.22
CA GLU A 71 7.34 -11.82 -7.11
C GLU A 71 5.92 -12.13 -7.58
N TRP A 72 5.44 -11.49 -8.65
CA TRP A 72 4.17 -11.89 -9.25
C TRP A 72 4.29 -13.29 -9.85
N LEU A 73 5.26 -13.53 -10.73
CA LEU A 73 5.35 -14.80 -11.46
C LEU A 73 5.73 -15.98 -10.55
N ARG A 74 6.60 -15.73 -9.57
CA ARG A 74 7.21 -16.69 -8.65
C ARG A 74 7.27 -16.07 -7.25
N PRO A 75 6.14 -16.05 -6.51
CA PRO A 75 6.08 -15.43 -5.19
C PRO A 75 7.03 -16.10 -4.20
N SER A 76 7.71 -15.30 -3.40
CA SER A 76 8.59 -15.79 -2.32
C SER A 76 7.82 -16.47 -1.17
N HIS A 77 6.51 -16.19 -1.05
CA HIS A 77 5.64 -16.73 -0.01
C HIS A 77 4.43 -17.45 -0.61
N ARG A 78 4.16 -18.67 -0.12
CA ARG A 78 3.06 -19.53 -0.61
C ARG A 78 1.68 -18.87 -0.54
N GLU A 79 1.45 -18.01 0.45
CA GLU A 79 0.19 -17.29 0.63
C GLU A 79 -0.14 -16.30 -0.51
N PHE A 80 0.82 -16.01 -1.39
CA PHE A 80 0.65 -15.12 -2.55
C PHE A 80 0.72 -15.87 -3.89
N GLU A 81 0.69 -17.22 -3.89
CA GLU A 81 0.63 -18.02 -5.13
C GLU A 81 -0.69 -17.86 -5.89
N ASP A 82 -1.77 -17.56 -5.18
CA ASP A 82 -3.08 -17.31 -5.78
C ASP A 82 -3.04 -16.09 -6.70
N ARG A 83 -3.62 -16.20 -7.91
CA ARG A 83 -3.62 -15.11 -8.91
C ARG A 83 -4.71 -14.08 -8.64
N THR A 84 -4.56 -13.35 -7.53
CA THR A 84 -5.54 -12.36 -7.05
C THR A 84 -4.95 -10.97 -6.93
N MET A 85 -5.80 -9.95 -6.80
CA MET A 85 -5.37 -8.58 -6.53
C MET A 85 -4.62 -8.50 -5.19
N TRP A 86 -4.96 -9.35 -4.22
CA TRP A 86 -4.24 -9.40 -2.94
C TRP A 86 -2.78 -9.83 -3.13
N SER A 87 -2.55 -10.87 -3.91
CA SER A 87 -1.20 -11.34 -4.22
C SER A 87 -0.42 -10.32 -5.05
N PHE A 88 -1.07 -9.67 -6.03
CA PHE A 88 -0.45 -8.61 -6.83
C PHE A 88 -0.05 -7.39 -5.97
N PHE A 89 -0.93 -6.98 -5.05
CA PHE A 89 -0.65 -5.92 -4.10
C PHE A 89 0.56 -6.26 -3.22
N ASN A 90 0.64 -7.49 -2.69
CA ASN A 90 1.78 -7.92 -1.87
C ASN A 90 3.09 -8.05 -2.66
N ALA A 91 3.05 -8.52 -3.92
CA ALA A 91 4.21 -8.45 -4.79
C ALA A 91 4.68 -7.00 -5.00
N THR A 92 3.75 -6.06 -5.10
CA THR A 92 4.05 -4.62 -5.22
C THR A 92 4.71 -4.09 -3.96
N THR A 93 4.16 -4.35 -2.77
CA THR A 93 4.74 -3.90 -1.50
C THR A 93 6.10 -4.54 -1.23
N GLU A 94 6.31 -5.81 -1.61
CA GLU A 94 7.61 -6.48 -1.52
C GLU A 94 8.68 -5.70 -2.30
N SER A 95 8.37 -5.33 -3.55
CA SER A 95 9.31 -4.54 -4.38
C SER A 95 9.65 -3.18 -3.76
N LEU A 96 8.68 -2.56 -3.08
CA LEU A 96 8.81 -1.24 -2.45
C LEU A 96 9.60 -1.26 -1.13
N LYS A 97 9.89 -2.41 -0.53
CA LYS A 97 10.76 -2.49 0.67
C LYS A 97 12.16 -1.92 0.45
N SER A 98 12.60 -1.86 -0.81
CA SER A 98 13.88 -1.27 -1.22
C SER A 98 13.85 0.28 -1.32
N CYS A 99 12.70 0.93 -1.10
CA CYS A 99 12.60 2.38 -1.11
C CYS A 99 13.41 3.01 0.04
N PRO A 100 13.96 4.24 -0.16
CA PRO A 100 14.51 5.01 0.94
C PRO A 100 13.49 5.23 2.06
N PRO A 101 13.89 5.19 3.35
CA PRO A 101 12.99 5.35 4.49
C PRO A 101 12.10 6.60 4.44
N VAL A 102 12.61 7.69 3.86
CA VAL A 102 11.87 8.96 3.73
C VAL A 102 10.66 8.84 2.79
N THR A 103 10.71 7.92 1.82
CA THR A 103 9.69 7.80 0.76
C THR A 103 8.88 6.50 0.86
N ILE A 104 9.29 5.56 1.71
CA ILE A 104 8.68 4.22 1.76
C ILE A 104 7.18 4.29 2.05
N MET A 105 6.77 5.10 3.04
CA MET A 105 5.35 5.25 3.39
C MET A 105 4.53 5.86 2.26
N GLU A 106 5.05 6.91 1.63
CA GLU A 106 4.40 7.59 0.51
C GLU A 106 4.21 6.64 -0.68
N LYS A 107 5.24 5.85 -1.03
CA LYS A 107 5.16 4.90 -2.15
C LYS A 107 4.14 3.79 -1.90
N HIS A 108 4.06 3.27 -0.66
CA HIS A 108 3.05 2.28 -0.31
C HIS A 108 1.63 2.88 -0.35
N ALA A 109 1.45 4.11 0.11
CA ALA A 109 0.16 4.81 0.02
C ALA A 109 -0.27 5.03 -1.45
N GLN A 110 0.65 5.49 -2.31
CA GLN A 110 0.39 5.67 -3.74
C GLN A 110 0.03 4.35 -4.44
N ALA A 111 0.69 3.25 -4.08
CA ALA A 111 0.36 1.92 -4.62
C ALA A 111 -1.02 1.46 -4.16
N TYR A 112 -1.36 1.65 -2.89
CA TYR A 112 -2.69 1.35 -2.36
C TYR A 112 -3.79 2.17 -3.05
N ASP A 113 -3.59 3.48 -3.20
CA ASP A 113 -4.55 4.34 -3.89
C ASP A 113 -4.74 3.91 -5.36
N LEU A 114 -3.68 3.49 -6.06
CA LEU A 114 -3.79 3.04 -7.45
C LEU A 114 -4.51 1.70 -7.59
N LEU A 115 -4.24 0.74 -6.70
CA LEU A 115 -4.65 -0.66 -6.87
C LEU A 115 -5.95 -1.01 -6.15
N VAL A 116 -6.22 -0.34 -5.03
CA VAL A 116 -7.32 -0.71 -4.12
C VAL A 116 -8.44 0.33 -4.19
N LYS A 117 -8.09 1.61 -4.25
CA LYS A 117 -9.06 2.69 -4.22
C LYS A 117 -9.48 3.03 -5.65
N LYS A 118 -10.59 2.46 -6.12
CA LYS A 118 -11.26 2.96 -7.33
C LYS A 118 -12.00 4.25 -6.97
N ASP A 119 -11.83 5.26 -7.81
CA ASP A 119 -12.60 6.52 -7.77
C ASP A 119 -14.11 6.27 -7.90
#